data_AF-A0A2M7TL14-F1
#
_entry.id   AF-A0A2M7TL14-F1
#
_cell.length_a   1.000
_cell.length_b   1.000
_cell.length_c   1.000
_cell.angle_alpha   90.00
_cell.angle_beta   90.00
_cell.angle_gamma   90.00
#
_symmetry.space_group_name_H-M   'P 1'
#
loop_
_entity.id
_entity.type
_entity.pdbx_description
1 polymer ?
#
loop_
_entity_poly.entity_id
_entity_poly.type
_entity_poly.pdbx_seq_one_letter_code
_entity_poly.pdbx_strand_id
1 'polypeptide(L)'
;MFSLSNLKRIGFVLLIIAPAIVIHFGSTSNLVVELTSKIQTFLPLYVISLLIFKAVSIIYPPLPGIAVTLASVPLIGWPLAYVTDIVGGALGASVSFFLGKKYGFTILQKMVGETATKKLKTIKLKQKNQVEASVFFRFASGGMLSDALSWGASLIGFRYAPFISGYVISHLLTTLPIFYLFGMTISTSLWVLIGLTLIIAWIVIFRLRSRYFEHNYE
;
A
#
# COMPACT_ATOMS: atom_id res chain seq x y z
N MET A 1 -9.96 -25.76 22.83
CA MET A 1 -10.78 -25.46 21.63
C MET A 1 -10.48 -24.03 21.20
N PHE A 2 -9.71 -23.82 20.11
CA PHE A 2 -9.33 -22.48 19.67
C PHE A 2 -10.54 -21.75 19.06
N SER A 3 -10.89 -20.58 19.60
CA SER A 3 -11.92 -19.71 19.03
C SER A 3 -11.60 -19.36 17.57
N LEU A 4 -12.62 -19.29 16.70
CA LEU A 4 -12.50 -18.84 15.31
C LEU A 4 -11.81 -17.47 15.18
N SER A 5 -11.92 -16.60 16.18
CA SER A 5 -11.22 -15.31 16.22
C SER A 5 -9.71 -15.45 16.40
N ASN A 6 -9.26 -16.46 17.14
CA ASN A 6 -7.85 -16.77 17.33
C ASN A 6 -7.26 -17.41 16.06
N LEU A 7 -8.03 -18.23 15.35
CA LEU A 7 -7.61 -18.82 14.07
C LEU A 7 -7.38 -17.76 12.99
N LYS A 8 -8.25 -16.72 12.91
CA LYS A 8 -8.07 -15.59 11.98
C LYS A 8 -6.86 -14.72 12.34
N ARG A 9 -6.58 -14.52 13.64
CA ARG A 9 -5.40 -13.79 14.12
C ARG A 9 -4.10 -14.56 13.83
N ILE A 10 -4.09 -15.87 14.05
CA ILE A 10 -2.96 -16.76 13.73
C ILE A 10 -2.75 -16.80 12.21
N GLY A 11 -3.82 -16.90 11.42
CA GLY A 11 -3.72 -16.85 9.96
C GLY A 11 -3.14 -15.52 9.44
N PHE A 12 -3.51 -14.39 10.03
CA PHE A 12 -2.95 -13.08 9.67
C PHE A 12 -1.47 -12.94 10.08
N VAL A 13 -1.11 -13.44 11.26
CA VAL A 13 0.29 -13.47 11.73
C VAL A 13 1.14 -14.39 10.85
N LEU A 14 0.64 -15.58 10.49
CA LEU A 14 1.32 -16.50 9.56
C LEU A 14 1.43 -15.93 8.14
N LEU A 15 0.45 -15.15 7.67
CA LEU A 15 0.49 -14.48 6.36
C LEU A 15 1.59 -13.41 6.29
N ILE A 16 1.99 -12.83 7.43
CA ILE A 16 3.08 -11.86 7.53
C ILE A 16 4.43 -12.53 7.81
N ILE A 17 4.44 -13.57 8.66
CA ILE A 17 5.66 -14.28 9.07
C ILE A 17 6.14 -15.27 8.00
N ALA A 18 5.26 -15.97 7.30
CA ALA A 18 5.65 -16.97 6.30
C ALA A 18 6.44 -16.36 5.13
N PRO A 19 6.08 -15.20 4.55
CA PRO A 19 6.92 -14.53 3.55
C PRO A 19 8.29 -14.13 4.10
N ALA A 20 8.36 -13.63 5.34
CA ALA A 20 9.62 -13.24 5.98
C ALA A 20 10.54 -14.45 6.20
N ILE A 21 10.00 -15.60 6.62
CA ILE A 21 10.74 -16.86 6.77
C ILE A 21 11.20 -17.36 5.39
N VAL A 22 10.32 -17.39 4.39
CA VAL A 22 10.66 -17.81 3.02
C VAL A 22 11.74 -16.90 2.40
N ILE A 23 11.72 -15.61 2.70
CA ILE A 23 12.72 -14.65 2.21
C ILE A 23 14.05 -14.79 2.95
N HIS A 24 14.03 -15.02 4.27
CA HIS A 24 15.24 -15.26 5.05
C HIS A 24 15.97 -16.54 4.60
N PHE A 25 15.26 -17.67 4.48
CA PHE A 25 15.81 -18.92 3.97
C PHE A 25 16.06 -18.89 2.45
N GLY A 26 15.30 -18.08 1.71
CA GLY A 26 15.50 -17.86 0.28
C GLY A 26 16.79 -17.09 -0.01
N SER A 27 17.09 -16.05 0.77
CA SER A 27 18.25 -15.17 0.57
C SER A 27 19.62 -15.86 0.71
N THR A 28 19.66 -17.00 1.38
CA THR A 28 20.86 -17.85 1.54
C THR A 28 20.89 -19.03 0.56
N SER A 29 19.85 -19.21 -0.25
CA SER A 29 19.79 -20.26 -1.26
C SER A 29 20.59 -19.89 -2.51
N ASN A 30 21.24 -20.87 -3.13
CA ASN A 30 21.96 -20.70 -4.40
C ASN A 30 21.07 -20.11 -5.51
N LEU A 31 19.76 -20.36 -5.44
CA LEU A 31 18.77 -19.84 -6.39
C LEU A 31 18.62 -18.31 -6.31
N VAL A 32 18.63 -17.71 -5.11
CA VAL A 32 18.54 -16.25 -4.99
C VAL A 32 19.84 -15.57 -5.39
N VAL A 33 20.99 -16.20 -5.15
CA VAL A 33 22.28 -15.70 -5.63
C VAL A 33 22.33 -15.70 -7.16
N GLU A 34 21.89 -16.77 -7.81
CA GLU A 34 21.84 -16.87 -9.27
C GLU A 34 20.78 -15.95 -9.90
N LEU A 35 19.60 -15.80 -9.27
CA LEU A 35 18.60 -14.83 -9.71
C LEU A 35 19.10 -13.40 -9.57
N THR A 36 19.74 -13.07 -8.45
CA THR A 36 20.31 -11.74 -8.21
C THR A 36 21.35 -11.41 -9.26
N SER A 37 22.27 -12.34 -9.60
CA SER A 37 23.29 -12.08 -10.62
C SER A 37 22.70 -11.86 -12.02
N LYS A 38 21.69 -12.65 -12.40
CA LYS A 38 20.95 -12.45 -13.67
C LYS A 38 20.16 -11.14 -13.68
N ILE A 39 19.48 -10.81 -12.59
CA ILE A 39 18.71 -9.56 -12.47
C ILE A 39 19.64 -8.34 -12.49
N GLN A 40 20.79 -8.39 -11.84
CA GLN A 40 21.76 -7.30 -11.87
C GLN A 40 22.31 -7.05 -13.28
N THR A 41 22.43 -8.09 -14.10
CA THR A 41 22.81 -7.95 -15.52
C THR A 41 21.76 -7.17 -16.32
N PHE A 42 20.48 -7.33 -15.98
CA PHE A 42 19.35 -6.67 -16.66
C PHE A 42 18.59 -5.69 -15.75
N LEU A 43 19.32 -5.02 -14.85
CA LEU A 43 18.72 -4.24 -13.77
C LEU A 43 17.71 -3.18 -14.25
N PRO A 44 17.98 -2.38 -15.32
CA PRO A 44 17.02 -1.39 -15.79
C PRO A 44 15.70 -2.01 -16.27
N LEU A 45 15.78 -3.15 -16.98
CA LEU A 45 14.60 -3.84 -17.48
C LEU A 45 13.76 -4.42 -16.33
N TYR A 46 14.43 -4.98 -15.32
CA TYR A 46 13.77 -5.48 -14.12
C TYR A 46 13.04 -4.35 -13.38
N VAL A 47 13.71 -3.21 -13.15
CA VAL A 47 13.12 -2.04 -12.48
C VAL A 47 11.92 -1.49 -13.26
N ILE A 48 12.04 -1.35 -14.58
CA ILE A 48 10.92 -0.91 -15.43
C ILE A 48 9.74 -1.89 -15.34
N SER A 49 10.01 -3.18 -15.40
CA SER A 49 8.97 -4.23 -15.29
C SER A 49 8.28 -4.18 -13.92
N LEU A 50 9.06 -4.01 -12.86
CA LEU A 50 8.55 -3.89 -11.48
C LEU A 50 7.73 -2.60 -11.30
N LEU A 51 8.16 -1.50 -11.89
CA LEU A 51 7.44 -0.21 -11.91
C LEU A 51 6.08 -0.36 -12.61
N ILE A 52 6.07 -0.97 -13.80
CA ILE A 52 4.83 -1.23 -14.55
C ILE A 52 3.92 -2.15 -13.76
N PHE A 53 4.46 -3.24 -13.21
CA PHE A 53 3.69 -4.16 -12.37
C PHE A 53 3.06 -3.45 -11.18
N LYS A 54 3.83 -2.60 -10.48
CA LYS A 54 3.32 -1.82 -9.36
C LYS A 54 2.19 -0.89 -9.81
N ALA A 55 2.35 -0.16 -10.90
CA ALA A 55 1.30 0.72 -11.41
C ALA A 55 0.03 -0.07 -11.76
N VAL A 56 0.17 -1.19 -12.48
CA VAL A 56 -0.93 -2.08 -12.85
C VAL A 56 -1.61 -2.65 -11.61
N SER A 57 -0.87 -2.96 -10.53
CA SER A 57 -1.47 -3.47 -9.30
C SER A 57 -2.39 -2.48 -8.59
N ILE A 58 -2.16 -1.17 -8.75
CA ILE A 58 -3.06 -0.14 -8.23
C ILE A 58 -4.25 0.06 -9.17
N ILE A 59 -4.02 -0.02 -10.48
CA ILE A 59 -5.09 0.07 -11.48
C ILE A 59 -6.02 -1.14 -11.36
N TYR A 60 -5.48 -2.32 -11.05
CA TYR A 60 -6.18 -3.59 -10.88
C TYR A 60 -5.88 -4.18 -9.48
N PRO A 61 -6.65 -3.78 -8.44
CA PRO A 61 -6.42 -4.07 -7.03
C PRO A 61 -6.24 -5.53 -6.59
N PRO A 62 -6.76 -6.56 -7.31
CA PRO A 62 -6.50 -7.94 -6.92
C PRO A 62 -5.02 -8.34 -6.94
N LEU A 63 -4.14 -7.56 -7.59
CA LEU A 63 -2.71 -7.84 -7.65
C LEU A 63 -1.96 -7.35 -6.41
N PRO A 64 -1.05 -8.16 -5.83
CA PRO A 64 -0.36 -7.83 -4.58
C PRO A 64 0.87 -6.94 -4.83
N GLY A 65 0.66 -5.68 -5.21
CA GLY A 65 1.73 -4.74 -5.59
C GLY A 65 2.86 -4.61 -4.57
N ILE A 66 2.52 -4.25 -3.33
CA ILE A 66 3.50 -4.04 -2.24
C ILE A 66 4.29 -5.31 -1.90
N ALA A 67 3.66 -6.49 -2.03
CA ALA A 67 4.33 -7.76 -1.73
C ALA A 67 5.42 -8.05 -2.77
N VAL A 68 5.15 -7.79 -4.05
CA VAL A 68 6.12 -8.01 -5.13
C VAL A 68 7.29 -7.03 -5.05
N THR A 69 7.03 -5.76 -4.70
CA THR A 69 8.09 -4.77 -4.50
C THR A 69 8.92 -5.06 -3.24
N LEU A 70 8.32 -5.52 -2.14
CA LEU A 70 9.06 -5.97 -0.96
C LEU A 70 9.88 -7.24 -1.23
N ALA A 71 9.33 -8.20 -1.99
CA ALA A 71 10.06 -9.39 -2.41
C ALA A 71 11.25 -9.07 -3.33
N SER A 72 11.30 -7.88 -3.92
CA SER A 72 12.43 -7.42 -4.73
C SER A 72 13.57 -6.84 -3.90
N VAL A 73 13.35 -6.57 -2.60
CA VAL A 73 14.37 -5.98 -1.71
C VAL A 73 15.67 -6.82 -1.67
N PRO A 74 15.66 -8.16 -1.57
CA PRO A 74 16.89 -8.96 -1.62
C PRO A 74 17.60 -8.92 -2.98
N LEU A 75 16.89 -8.60 -4.06
CA LEU A 75 17.40 -8.67 -5.44
C LEU A 75 18.06 -7.36 -5.89
N ILE A 76 17.43 -6.23 -5.54
CA ILE A 76 17.83 -4.90 -6.03
C ILE A 76 18.12 -3.89 -4.90
N GLY A 77 18.05 -4.34 -3.64
CA GLY A 77 18.19 -3.49 -2.46
C GLY A 77 16.92 -2.71 -2.13
N TRP A 78 16.74 -2.41 -0.84
CA TRP A 78 15.56 -1.69 -0.36
C TRP A 78 15.40 -0.28 -0.96
N PRO A 79 16.45 0.52 -1.26
CA PRO A 79 16.24 1.87 -1.79
C PRO A 79 15.61 1.83 -3.18
N LEU A 80 16.13 0.97 -4.08
CA LEU A 80 15.64 0.88 -5.44
C LEU A 80 14.25 0.24 -5.49
N ALA A 81 14.01 -0.78 -4.66
CA ALA A 81 12.70 -1.38 -4.51
C ALA A 81 11.66 -0.36 -4.01
N TYR A 82 12.01 0.47 -3.02
CA TYR A 82 11.14 1.53 -2.50
C TYR A 82 10.85 2.62 -3.54
N VAL A 83 11.89 3.12 -4.23
CA VAL A 83 11.72 4.13 -5.29
C VAL A 83 10.81 3.59 -6.39
N THR A 84 10.97 2.33 -6.77
CA THR A 84 10.10 1.67 -7.74
C THR A 84 8.66 1.58 -7.24
N ASP A 85 8.46 1.24 -5.96
CA ASP A 85 7.14 1.14 -5.33
C ASP A 85 6.41 2.50 -5.27
N ILE A 86 7.08 3.57 -4.83
CA ILE A 86 6.45 4.89 -4.72
C ILE A 86 6.19 5.50 -6.10
N VAL A 87 7.11 5.35 -7.06
CA VAL A 87 6.94 5.91 -8.42
C VAL A 87 5.88 5.13 -9.18
N GLY A 88 5.99 3.80 -9.24
CA GLY A 88 4.98 2.96 -9.87
C GLY A 88 3.61 3.13 -9.21
N GLY A 89 3.60 3.27 -7.88
CA GLY A 89 2.38 3.51 -7.13
C GLY A 89 1.75 4.87 -7.43
N ALA A 90 2.55 5.95 -7.47
CA ALA A 90 2.05 7.27 -7.85
C ALA A 90 1.46 7.26 -9.28
N LEU A 91 2.14 6.61 -10.23
CA LEU A 91 1.63 6.47 -11.60
C LEU A 91 0.31 5.71 -11.65
N GLY A 92 0.22 4.56 -10.98
CA GLY A 92 -1.00 3.77 -10.89
C GLY A 92 -2.14 4.54 -10.22
N ALA A 93 -1.85 5.23 -9.11
CA ALA A 93 -2.82 6.05 -8.40
C ALA A 93 -3.33 7.22 -9.26
N SER A 94 -2.45 7.86 -10.03
CA SER A 94 -2.84 8.91 -10.97
C SER A 94 -3.75 8.38 -12.08
N VAL A 95 -3.41 7.26 -12.70
CA VAL A 95 -4.26 6.63 -13.72
C VAL A 95 -5.62 6.26 -13.11
N SER A 96 -5.65 5.56 -11.98
CA SER A 96 -6.88 5.20 -11.27
C SER A 96 -7.74 6.41 -10.90
N PHE A 97 -7.13 7.51 -10.48
CA PHE A 97 -7.84 8.76 -10.17
C PHE A 97 -8.56 9.31 -11.41
N PHE A 98 -7.88 9.38 -12.56
CA PHE A 98 -8.50 9.89 -13.79
C PHE A 98 -9.52 8.93 -14.38
N LEU A 99 -9.29 7.61 -14.28
CA LEU A 99 -10.27 6.61 -14.67
C LEU A 99 -11.53 6.70 -13.80
N GLY A 100 -11.37 6.85 -12.47
CA GLY A 100 -12.48 7.10 -11.55
C GLY A 100 -13.25 8.36 -11.93
N LYS A 101 -12.55 9.45 -12.23
CA LYS A 101 -13.16 10.72 -12.66
C LYS A 101 -13.97 10.58 -13.95
N LYS A 102 -13.47 9.80 -14.92
CA LYS A 102 -14.10 9.64 -16.24
C LYS A 102 -15.24 8.63 -16.24
N TYR A 103 -15.06 7.49 -15.59
CA TYR A 103 -15.98 6.35 -15.69
C TYR A 103 -16.88 6.16 -14.47
N GLY A 104 -16.72 6.98 -13.43
CA GLY A 104 -17.64 7.03 -12.31
C GLY A 104 -17.62 5.77 -11.44
N PHE A 105 -18.71 5.57 -10.70
CA PHE A 105 -18.90 4.40 -9.84
C PHE A 105 -19.09 3.08 -10.60
N THR A 106 -19.39 3.12 -11.90
CA THR A 106 -19.71 1.92 -12.69
C THR A 106 -18.55 0.92 -12.77
N ILE A 107 -17.34 1.40 -13.04
CA ILE A 107 -16.15 0.53 -13.08
C ILE A 107 -15.76 0.11 -11.66
N LEU A 108 -15.81 1.04 -10.71
CA LEU A 108 -15.47 0.77 -9.32
C LEU A 108 -16.35 -0.35 -8.74
N GLN A 109 -17.65 -0.33 -9.01
CA GLN A 109 -18.58 -1.38 -8.57
C GLN A 109 -18.22 -2.76 -9.11
N LYS A 110 -17.72 -2.85 -10.35
CA LYS A 110 -17.26 -4.12 -10.93
C LYS A 110 -15.97 -4.64 -10.27
N MET A 111 -15.11 -3.74 -9.81
CA MET A 111 -13.79 -4.09 -9.26
C MET A 111 -13.82 -4.42 -7.77
N VAL A 112 -14.52 -3.60 -6.97
CA VAL A 112 -14.55 -3.72 -5.49
C VAL A 112 -15.91 -4.17 -4.94
N GLY A 113 -16.90 -4.34 -5.82
CA GLY A 113 -18.25 -4.75 -5.45
C GLY A 113 -19.16 -3.60 -4.99
N GLU A 114 -20.45 -3.92 -4.89
CA GLU A 114 -21.50 -2.96 -4.57
C GLU A 114 -21.39 -2.41 -3.13
N THR A 115 -21.04 -3.25 -2.16
CA THR A 115 -20.93 -2.85 -0.75
C THR A 115 -19.86 -1.78 -0.54
N ALA A 116 -18.67 -1.96 -1.10
CA ALA A 116 -17.59 -0.97 -1.00
C ALA A 116 -17.94 0.32 -1.73
N THR A 117 -18.59 0.20 -2.88
CA THR A 117 -19.05 1.34 -3.69
C THR A 117 -20.10 2.17 -2.96
N LYS A 118 -21.09 1.53 -2.31
CA LYS A 118 -22.11 2.21 -1.49
C LYS A 118 -21.47 2.96 -0.32
N LYS A 119 -20.51 2.33 0.38
CA LYS A 119 -19.74 3.00 1.45
C LYS A 119 -18.96 4.21 0.95
N LEU A 120 -18.37 4.14 -0.26
CA LEU A 120 -17.67 5.30 -0.82
C LEU A 120 -18.60 6.46 -1.17
N LYS A 121 -19.82 6.17 -1.63
CA LYS A 121 -20.82 7.20 -1.92
C LYS A 121 -21.27 8.00 -0.69
N THR A 122 -21.19 7.42 0.51
CA THR A 122 -21.57 8.13 1.73
C THR A 122 -20.45 9.05 2.24
N ILE A 123 -19.20 8.86 1.79
CA ILE A 123 -18.07 9.69 2.22
C ILE A 123 -18.15 11.04 1.54
N LYS A 124 -18.27 12.10 2.35
CA LYS A 124 -18.17 13.49 1.89
C LYS A 124 -16.87 14.12 2.37
N LEU A 125 -16.08 14.60 1.41
CA LEU A 125 -14.81 15.26 1.66
C LEU A 125 -15.02 16.76 1.91
N LYS A 126 -14.50 17.26 3.05
CA LYS A 126 -14.39 18.69 3.26
C LYS A 126 -13.39 19.29 2.28
N GLN A 127 -13.77 20.37 1.60
CA GLN A 127 -12.93 20.97 0.55
C GLN A 127 -11.64 21.62 1.08
N LYS A 128 -11.57 21.91 2.39
CA LYS A 128 -10.37 22.44 3.05
C LYS A 128 -9.42 21.29 3.46
N ASN A 129 -8.11 21.54 3.41
CA ASN A 129 -7.06 20.61 3.84
C ASN A 129 -7.05 19.25 3.11
N GLN A 130 -7.33 19.23 1.80
CA GLN A 130 -7.38 17.98 1.04
C GLN A 130 -6.06 17.19 1.01
N VAL A 131 -4.90 17.84 1.20
CA VAL A 131 -3.62 17.10 1.30
C VAL A 131 -3.62 16.20 2.54
N GLU A 132 -3.93 16.77 3.70
CA GLU A 132 -4.05 16.02 4.96
C GLU A 132 -5.13 14.95 4.84
N ALA A 133 -6.30 15.32 4.29
CA ALA A 133 -7.37 14.34 4.09
C ALA A 133 -6.94 13.18 3.19
N SER A 134 -6.12 13.41 2.16
CA SER A 134 -5.57 12.34 1.31
C SER A 134 -4.63 11.43 2.09
N VAL A 135 -3.76 12.01 2.93
CA VAL A 135 -2.92 11.24 3.87
C VAL A 135 -3.78 10.34 4.77
N PHE A 136 -4.83 10.90 5.39
CA PHE A 136 -5.76 10.15 6.24
C PHE A 136 -6.58 9.11 5.49
N PHE A 137 -6.97 9.38 4.24
CA PHE A 137 -7.72 8.46 3.41
C PHE A 137 -6.94 7.17 3.15
N ARG A 138 -5.62 7.28 2.95
CA ARG A 138 -4.73 6.12 2.79
C ARG A 138 -4.57 5.32 4.08
N PHE A 139 -4.54 6.02 5.22
CA PHE A 139 -4.44 5.41 6.54
C PHE A 139 -5.70 4.67 6.98
N ALA A 140 -6.87 5.29 6.84
CA ALA A 140 -8.15 4.77 7.31
C ALA A 140 -8.59 3.49 6.58
N SER A 141 -7.99 3.21 5.44
CA SER A 141 -8.28 2.05 4.61
C SER A 141 -7.37 0.84 4.86
N GLY A 142 -6.45 0.92 5.83
CA GLY A 142 -5.65 -0.23 6.24
C GLY A 142 -4.60 -0.66 5.21
N GLY A 143 -4.01 0.29 4.48
CA GLY A 143 -2.86 0.09 3.60
C GLY A 143 -3.14 -0.70 2.32
N MET A 144 -3.64 -1.93 2.44
CA MET A 144 -3.86 -2.85 1.31
C MET A 144 -5.08 -2.46 0.46
N LEU A 145 -6.14 -1.94 1.08
CA LEU A 145 -7.28 -1.35 0.34
C LEU A 145 -7.00 0.09 -0.12
N SER A 146 -5.93 0.71 0.38
CA SER A 146 -5.65 2.12 0.10
C SER A 146 -5.31 2.40 -1.36
N ASP A 147 -4.65 1.44 -2.03
CA ASP A 147 -4.33 1.52 -3.45
C ASP A 147 -5.61 1.39 -4.30
N ALA A 148 -6.51 0.45 -3.93
CA ALA A 148 -7.81 0.26 -4.58
C ALA A 148 -8.71 1.50 -4.49
N LEU A 149 -8.59 2.25 -3.39
CA LEU A 149 -9.36 3.46 -3.15
C LEU A 149 -8.88 4.68 -3.95
N SER A 150 -7.73 4.60 -4.64
CA SER A 150 -7.30 5.63 -5.58
C SER A 150 -8.34 5.89 -6.68
N TRP A 151 -9.11 4.87 -7.06
CA TRP A 151 -10.27 4.99 -7.94
C TRP A 151 -11.41 5.82 -7.32
N GLY A 152 -11.63 5.65 -6.01
CA GLY A 152 -12.68 6.34 -5.27
C GLY A 152 -12.34 7.80 -4.96
N ALA A 153 -11.06 8.17 -4.96
CA ALA A 153 -10.59 9.49 -4.53
C ALA A 153 -11.21 10.65 -5.34
N SER A 154 -11.29 10.53 -6.66
CA SER A 154 -11.94 11.56 -7.48
C SER A 154 -13.44 11.64 -7.24
N LEU A 155 -14.09 10.50 -6.93
CA LEU A 155 -15.54 10.40 -6.74
C LEU A 155 -16.02 10.99 -5.42
N ILE A 156 -15.18 10.91 -4.38
CA ILE A 156 -15.43 11.56 -3.07
C ILE A 156 -15.05 13.04 -3.07
N GLY A 157 -14.54 13.57 -4.19
CA GLY A 157 -14.34 15.01 -4.39
C GLY A 157 -12.91 15.51 -4.18
N PHE A 158 -11.89 14.65 -4.15
CA PHE A 158 -10.51 15.11 -4.14
C PHE A 158 -10.14 15.82 -5.44
N ARG A 159 -9.35 16.90 -5.34
CA ARG A 159 -8.59 17.47 -6.44
C ARG A 159 -7.31 16.63 -6.63
N TYR A 160 -6.85 16.50 -7.87
CA TYR A 160 -5.72 15.64 -8.22
C TYR A 160 -4.43 16.01 -7.47
N ALA A 161 -4.03 17.28 -7.48
CA ALA A 161 -2.78 17.71 -6.85
C ALA A 161 -2.74 17.45 -5.33
N PRO A 162 -3.79 17.80 -4.55
CA PRO A 162 -3.86 17.41 -3.14
C PRO A 162 -3.92 15.90 -2.90
N PHE A 163 -4.59 15.15 -3.79
CA PHE A 163 -4.64 13.70 -3.69
C PHE A 163 -3.24 13.10 -3.84
N ILE A 164 -2.53 13.40 -4.94
CA ILE A 164 -1.24 12.78 -5.23
C ILE A 164 -0.14 13.23 -4.25
N SER A 165 -0.19 14.48 -3.77
CA SER A 165 0.75 14.92 -2.73
C SER A 165 0.51 14.21 -1.40
N GLY A 166 -0.76 14.05 -1.00
CA GLY A 166 -1.09 13.27 0.19
C GLY A 166 -0.75 11.78 0.04
N TYR A 167 -0.90 11.22 -1.16
CA TYR A 167 -0.43 9.86 -1.48
C TYR A 167 1.09 9.73 -1.24
N VAL A 168 1.90 10.64 -1.79
CA VAL A 168 3.36 10.60 -1.64
C VAL A 168 3.76 10.78 -0.17
N ILE A 169 3.18 11.76 0.53
CA ILE A 169 3.46 12.02 1.95
C ILE A 169 3.13 10.80 2.81
N SER A 170 1.95 10.20 2.62
CA SER A 170 1.57 9.00 3.37
C SER A 170 2.47 7.80 3.04
N HIS A 171 2.92 7.66 1.79
CA HIS A 171 3.89 6.64 1.39
C HIS A 171 5.25 6.81 2.07
N LEU A 172 5.73 8.04 2.22
CA LEU A 172 6.94 8.37 2.97
C LEU A 172 6.77 8.09 4.47
N LEU A 173 5.61 8.38 5.05
CA LEU A 173 5.37 8.18 6.49
C LEU A 173 5.16 6.71 6.87
N THR A 174 4.62 5.90 5.97
CA THR A 174 4.23 4.51 6.28
C THR A 174 5.10 3.47 5.60
N THR A 175 5.25 3.61 4.29
CA THR A 175 5.78 2.54 3.46
C THR A 175 7.30 2.59 3.43
N LEU A 176 7.91 3.78 3.48
CA LEU A 176 9.37 3.92 3.60
C LEU A 176 9.92 3.23 4.85
N PRO A 177 9.40 3.46 6.08
CA PRO A 177 9.83 2.71 7.25
C PRO A 177 9.72 1.19 7.05
N ILE A 178 8.64 0.70 6.43
CA ILE A 178 8.47 -0.73 6.15
C ILE A 178 9.59 -1.25 5.26
N PHE A 179 9.90 -0.59 4.14
CA PHE A 179 10.97 -1.02 3.23
C PHE A 179 12.35 -0.96 3.89
N TYR A 180 12.64 0.13 4.60
CA TYR A 180 13.89 0.30 5.34
C TYR A 180 14.06 -0.82 6.38
N LEU A 181 13.04 -1.03 7.21
CA LEU A 181 13.04 -2.08 8.23
C LEU A 181 13.06 -3.47 7.62
N PHE A 182 12.42 -3.70 6.47
CA PHE A 182 12.47 -4.97 5.75
C PHE A 182 13.89 -5.27 5.25
N GLY A 183 14.59 -4.26 4.72
CA GLY A 183 16.01 -4.35 4.40
C GLY A 183 16.86 -4.65 5.63
N MET A 184 16.55 -4.06 6.78
CA MET A 184 17.27 -4.29 8.04
C MET A 184 16.94 -5.64 8.71
N THR A 185 15.71 -6.15 8.61
CA THR A 185 15.27 -7.40 9.27
C THR A 185 15.83 -8.66 8.61
N ILE A 186 16.41 -8.53 7.42
CA ILE A 186 17.33 -9.52 6.85
C ILE A 186 18.64 -9.61 7.67
N SER A 187 18.94 -8.63 8.53
CA SER A 187 20.18 -8.54 9.32
C SER A 187 20.03 -8.37 10.84
N THR A 188 18.88 -7.95 11.40
CA THR A 188 18.75 -7.78 12.86
C THR A 188 17.31 -7.81 13.39
N SER A 189 17.13 -8.43 14.56
CA SER A 189 15.87 -8.61 15.30
C SER A 189 15.27 -7.29 15.85
N LEU A 190 14.74 -6.42 14.97
CA LEU A 190 14.15 -5.12 15.35
C LEU A 190 12.61 -5.05 15.19
N TRP A 191 11.93 -6.20 15.12
CA TRP A 191 10.48 -6.30 14.91
C TRP A 191 9.62 -5.54 15.93
N VAL A 192 10.13 -5.33 17.15
CA VAL A 192 9.43 -4.59 18.22
C VAL A 192 9.28 -3.10 17.90
N LEU A 193 10.26 -2.49 17.24
CA LEU A 193 10.22 -1.06 16.87
C LEU A 193 9.21 -0.78 15.75
N ILE A 194 9.01 -1.75 14.84
CA ILE A 194 8.00 -1.71 13.78
C ILE A 194 6.59 -1.72 14.40
N GLY A 195 6.36 -2.59 15.39
CA GLY A 195 5.09 -2.66 16.10
C GLY A 195 4.72 -1.35 16.78
N LEU A 196 5.67 -0.72 17.48
CA LEU A 196 5.46 0.56 18.18
C LEU A 196 5.13 1.72 17.23
N THR A 197 5.82 1.82 16.09
CA THR A 197 5.54 2.88 15.10
C THR A 197 4.17 2.73 14.46
N LEU A 198 3.75 1.51 14.15
CA LEU A 198 2.41 1.24 13.62
C LEU A 198 1.30 1.53 14.66
N ILE A 199 1.54 1.24 15.95
CA ILE A 199 0.61 1.56 17.03
C ILE A 199 0.45 3.08 17.21
N ILE A 200 1.55 3.83 17.20
CA ILE A 200 1.52 5.29 17.32
C ILE A 200 0.77 5.90 16.12
N ALA A 201 1.08 5.43 14.90
CA ALA A 201 0.36 5.85 13.70
C ALA A 201 -1.15 5.56 13.84
N TRP A 202 -1.51 4.36 14.29
CA TRP A 202 -2.92 3.96 14.51
C TRP A 202 -3.65 4.87 15.48
N ILE A 203 -3.03 5.22 16.61
CA ILE A 203 -3.62 6.11 17.63
C ILE A 203 -3.86 7.52 17.06
N VAL A 204 -2.89 8.05 16.31
CA VAL A 204 -3.01 9.38 15.66
C VAL A 204 -4.13 9.38 14.62
N ILE A 205 -4.23 8.32 13.81
CA ILE A 205 -5.28 8.15 12.80
C ILE A 205 -6.67 8.12 13.44
N PHE A 206 -6.84 7.33 14.51
CA PHE A 206 -8.14 7.19 15.16
C PHE A 206 -8.62 8.50 15.78
N ARG A 207 -7.71 9.30 16.33
CA ARG A 207 -8.03 10.59 16.99
C ARG A 207 -8.35 11.71 16.00
N LEU A 208 -7.81 11.68 14.79
CA LEU A 208 -7.91 12.80 13.83
C LEU A 208 -8.98 12.61 12.74
N ARG A 209 -9.62 11.44 12.66
CA ARG A 209 -10.62 11.12 11.61
C ARG A 209 -11.77 12.14 11.49
N SER A 210 -12.20 12.75 12.59
CA SER A 210 -13.34 13.69 12.64
C SER A 210 -13.03 15.07 12.03
N ARG A 211 -11.76 15.42 11.84
CA ARG A 211 -11.37 16.70 11.21
C ARG A 211 -11.68 16.73 9.71
N TYR A 212 -11.54 15.59 9.02
CA TYR A 212 -11.40 15.55 7.57
C TYR A 212 -12.64 15.08 6.79
N PHE A 213 -13.45 14.23 7.42
CA PHE A 213 -14.69 13.73 6.83
C PHE A 213 -15.88 14.35 7.54
N GLU A 214 -16.97 14.60 6.81
CA GLU A 214 -18.24 15.00 7.42
C GLU A 214 -18.77 13.84 8.28
N HIS A 215 -19.29 14.14 9.48
CA HIS A 215 -19.99 13.13 10.29
C HIS A 215 -21.28 12.78 9.56
N ASN A 216 -21.38 11.54 9.07
CA ASN A 216 -22.70 10.93 8.93
C ASN A 216 -22.95 10.19 10.24
N TYR A 217 -23.76 10.79 11.11
CA TYR A 217 -24.51 10.02 12.09
C TYR A 217 -25.53 9.22 11.30
N GLU A 218 -25.32 7.90 11.25
CA GLU A 218 -26.31 6.83 11.19
C GLU A 218 -25.60 5.47 11.31
#